data_AF-Q6BQ15-F1
#
_entry.id   AF-Q6BQ15-F1
#
_cell.length_a   1.000
_cell.length_b   1.000
_cell.length_c   1.000
_cell.angle_alpha   90.00
_cell.angle_beta   90.00
_cell.angle_gamma   90.00
#
_symmetry.space_group_name_H-M   'P 1'
#
loop_
_entity.id
_entity.type
_entity.pdbx_description
1 polymer ?
#
loop_
_entity_poly.entity_id
_entity_poly.type
_entity_poly.pdbx_seq_one_letter_code
_entity_poly.pdbx_strand_id
1 'polypeptide(L)'
;MFSNIVNKRFSGVVNRGLVSRPPFGVTSVRFNSSFDELAKAMKQQTNKKEDNNKDRNSNAISDIDNLLSSTFDFQSNSHYSNKSNDYILDNSLKHPRDVAKSIRLQGPIAGRSVDVQYGNFNRALGGIFTVVKSNKIRYLQKVQSRFIPPAKYRKQKKREWWRRKFAQGFKELMSQVRDAKRRGY
;
A
#
# COMPACT_ATOMS: atom_id res chain seq x y z
N MET A 1 -9.33 -52.79 37.16
CA MET A 1 -8.45 -52.57 38.32
C MET A 1 -7.32 -51.63 37.91
N PHE A 2 -7.30 -50.45 38.55
CA PHE A 2 -6.22 -49.52 38.85
C PHE A 2 -5.12 -49.17 37.82
N SER A 3 -5.21 -47.90 37.42
CA SER A 3 -4.14 -46.93 37.14
C SER A 3 -2.74 -47.25 37.67
N ASN A 4 -1.72 -46.94 36.87
CA ASN A 4 -0.41 -46.53 37.40
C ASN A 4 0.13 -45.31 36.64
N ILE A 5 -0.03 -44.17 37.31
CA ILE A 5 0.65 -42.90 37.07
C ILE A 5 2.05 -43.04 37.68
N VAL A 6 3.11 -42.90 36.87
CA VAL A 6 4.47 -42.72 37.39
C VAL A 6 4.94 -41.31 37.06
N ASN A 7 4.86 -40.47 38.08
CA ASN A 7 5.57 -39.19 38.18
C ASN A 7 7.08 -39.46 38.19
N LYS A 8 7.81 -39.04 37.16
CA LYS A 8 9.26 -38.77 37.29
C LYS A 8 9.48 -37.27 37.32
N ARG A 9 9.73 -36.79 38.54
CA ARG A 9 10.18 -35.44 38.89
C ARG A 9 11.54 -35.20 38.22
N PHE A 10 11.65 -34.16 37.40
CA PHE A 10 12.94 -33.60 37.01
C PHE A 10 13.31 -32.51 38.01
N SER A 11 14.20 -32.85 38.94
CA SER A 11 14.98 -31.90 39.72
C SER A 11 16.27 -31.62 38.96
N GLY A 12 16.31 -30.50 38.23
CA GLY A 12 17.48 -30.00 37.53
C GLY A 12 17.75 -28.58 37.97
N VAL A 13 18.89 -28.40 38.63
CA VAL A 13 19.38 -27.19 39.29
C VAL A 13 19.50 -26.01 38.32
N VAL A 14 19.17 -24.84 38.85
CA VAL A 14 19.26 -23.52 38.24
C VAL A 14 20.73 -23.15 38.01
N ASN A 15 21.12 -22.91 36.75
CA ASN A 15 22.32 -22.13 36.42
C ASN A 15 21.88 -20.84 35.72
N ARG A 16 21.83 -19.74 36.47
CA ARG A 16 21.64 -18.37 35.96
C ARG A 16 22.96 -17.88 35.38
N GLY A 17 23.20 -18.19 34.10
CA GLY A 17 24.19 -17.46 33.31
C GLY A 17 23.67 -16.07 32.97
N LEU A 18 24.33 -15.04 33.48
CA LEU A 18 24.11 -13.64 33.11
C LEU A 18 24.48 -13.46 31.63
N VAL A 19 23.48 -13.43 30.74
CA VAL A 19 23.69 -13.02 29.34
C VAL A 19 23.34 -11.54 29.24
N SER A 20 24.41 -10.75 29.13
CA SER A 20 24.39 -9.31 28.88
C SER A 20 23.53 -9.00 27.64
N ARG A 21 22.59 -8.07 27.80
CA ARG A 21 21.78 -7.50 26.71
C ARG A 21 22.63 -6.46 25.97
N PRO A 22 22.81 -6.52 24.64
CA PRO A 22 23.38 -5.40 23.92
C PRO A 22 22.38 -4.23 23.83
N PRO A 23 22.85 -2.97 23.92
CA PRO A 23 22.01 -1.79 23.82
C PRO A 23 21.58 -1.50 22.36
N PHE A 24 20.49 -0.75 22.25
CA PHE A 24 19.91 -0.22 21.02
C PHE A 24 20.94 0.44 20.08
N GLY A 25 20.87 0.12 18.79
CA GLY A 25 21.64 0.79 17.73
C GLY A 25 20.87 0.77 16.41
N VAL A 26 20.30 1.92 16.04
CA VAL A 26 19.74 2.17 14.71
C VAL A 26 20.91 2.55 13.81
N THR A 27 21.29 1.68 12.88
CA THR A 27 22.24 2.04 11.82
C THR A 27 21.50 2.83 10.74
N SER A 28 21.60 4.15 10.80
CA SER A 28 21.17 5.01 9.70
C SER A 28 22.21 4.94 8.58
N VAL A 29 21.80 4.39 7.44
CA VAL A 29 22.57 4.49 6.19
C VAL A 29 22.46 5.94 5.73
N ARG A 30 23.50 6.74 5.95
CA ARG A 30 23.63 8.08 5.37
C ARG A 30 23.92 7.93 3.87
N PHE A 31 23.01 8.43 3.03
CA PHE A 31 23.29 8.66 1.62
C PHE A 31 24.16 9.91 1.49
N ASN A 32 25.37 9.77 0.95
CA ASN A 32 26.20 10.88 0.48
C ASN A 32 25.63 11.34 -0.88
N SER A 33 24.77 12.35 -0.88
CA SER A 33 24.47 13.15 -2.07
C SER A 33 24.81 14.59 -1.75
N SER A 34 25.91 15.09 -2.33
CA SER A 34 26.37 16.46 -2.11
C SER A 34 25.36 17.46 -2.67
N PHE A 35 25.06 18.50 -1.91
CA PHE A 35 24.11 19.57 -2.26
C PHE A 35 24.54 20.35 -3.52
N ASP A 36 25.84 20.34 -3.84
CA ASP A 36 26.42 21.04 -4.98
C ASP A 36 26.00 20.43 -6.33
N GLU A 37 25.71 19.12 -6.35
CA GLU A 37 25.35 18.41 -7.58
C GLU A 37 23.91 18.73 -8.00
N LEU A 38 23.04 19.00 -7.02
CA LEU A 38 21.66 19.45 -7.24
C LEU A 38 21.60 20.87 -7.82
N ALA A 39 22.44 21.77 -7.31
CA ALA A 39 22.50 23.16 -7.78
C ALA A 39 22.97 23.28 -9.25
N LYS A 40 23.87 22.38 -9.67
CA LYS A 40 24.38 22.31 -11.04
C LYS A 40 23.33 21.81 -12.05
N ALA A 41 22.50 20.86 -11.64
CA ALA A 41 21.38 20.37 -12.46
C ALA A 41 20.26 21.41 -12.61
N MET A 42 20.02 22.25 -11.59
CA MET A 42 18.96 23.26 -11.60
C MET A 42 19.29 24.43 -12.53
N LYS A 43 20.56 24.84 -12.63
CA LYS A 43 21.00 25.91 -13.57
C LYS A 43 20.92 25.54 -15.04
N GLN A 44 20.91 24.24 -15.39
CA GLN A 44 20.84 23.82 -16.79
C GLN A 44 19.43 23.87 -17.37
N GLN A 45 18.39 24.00 -16.53
CA GLN A 45 17.00 24.06 -16.99
C GLN A 45 16.53 25.48 -17.34
N THR A 46 17.19 26.53 -16.84
CA THR A 46 16.72 27.92 -17.02
C THR A 46 17.16 28.58 -18.33
N ASN A 47 18.06 27.97 -19.12
CA ASN A 47 18.66 28.62 -20.29
C ASN A 47 18.23 28.03 -21.65
N LYS A 48 17.09 27.34 -21.72
CA LYS A 48 16.54 26.85 -23.01
C LYS A 48 15.06 27.17 -23.13
N LYS A 49 14.75 28.40 -23.56
CA LYS A 49 13.69 28.77 -24.53
C LYS A 49 13.35 30.26 -24.40
N GLU A 50 14.11 31.09 -25.10
CA GLU A 50 13.57 32.30 -25.70
C GLU A 50 13.89 32.19 -27.19
N ASP A 51 12.85 32.05 -28.01
CA ASP A 51 12.72 32.81 -29.26
C ASP A 51 11.49 32.39 -30.10
N ASN A 52 10.74 33.42 -30.50
CA ASN A 52 9.99 33.59 -31.74
C ASN A 52 8.77 32.69 -32.01
N ASN A 53 7.56 33.18 -31.67
CA ASN A 53 6.45 33.34 -32.63
C ASN A 53 5.12 33.82 -32.00
N LYS A 54 4.54 34.85 -32.64
CA LYS A 54 3.08 35.09 -32.86
C LYS A 54 2.30 35.97 -31.88
N ASP A 55 2.55 37.28 -32.00
CA ASP A 55 1.61 38.38 -31.73
C ASP A 55 0.44 38.46 -32.73
N ARG A 56 -0.24 37.34 -33.02
CA ARG A 56 -1.43 37.33 -33.91
C ARG A 56 -2.66 36.65 -33.28
N ASN A 57 -2.62 36.32 -31.99
CA ASN A 57 -3.68 35.57 -31.34
C ASN A 57 -4.09 36.11 -29.96
N SER A 58 -3.67 37.31 -29.57
CA SER A 58 -4.04 37.91 -28.27
C SER A 58 -5.51 38.30 -28.20
N ASN A 59 -6.13 38.64 -29.34
CA ASN A 59 -7.51 39.12 -29.40
C ASN A 59 -8.54 37.96 -29.34
N ALA A 60 -8.19 36.76 -29.80
CA ALA A 60 -9.06 35.60 -29.68
C ALA A 60 -9.01 34.97 -28.28
N ILE A 61 -7.89 35.12 -27.57
CA ILE A 61 -7.75 34.63 -26.18
C ILE A 61 -8.61 35.49 -25.23
N SER A 62 -8.64 36.81 -25.42
CA SER A 62 -9.52 37.70 -24.64
C SER A 62 -11.01 37.45 -24.89
N ASP A 63 -11.40 37.04 -26.10
CA ASP A 63 -12.80 36.69 -26.41
C ASP A 63 -13.21 35.35 -25.79
N ILE A 64 -12.29 34.38 -25.72
CA ILE A 64 -12.53 33.10 -25.04
C ILE A 64 -12.63 33.30 -23.52
N ASP A 65 -11.77 34.15 -22.93
CA ASP A 65 -11.83 34.46 -21.50
C ASP A 65 -13.13 35.20 -21.13
N ASN A 66 -13.63 36.09 -22.00
CA ASN A 66 -14.93 36.74 -21.80
C ASN A 66 -16.12 35.77 -21.97
N LEU A 67 -16.05 34.83 -22.93
CA LEU A 67 -17.05 33.76 -23.10
C LEU A 67 -17.06 32.78 -21.90
N LEU A 68 -15.90 32.42 -21.37
CA LEU A 68 -15.78 31.57 -20.17
C LEU A 68 -16.28 32.29 -18.92
N SER A 69 -15.95 33.57 -18.75
CA SER A 69 -16.43 34.39 -17.62
C SER A 69 -17.97 34.48 -17.63
N SER A 70 -18.57 34.76 -18.79
CA SER A 70 -20.04 34.83 -18.94
C SER A 70 -20.76 33.48 -18.76
N THR A 71 -20.06 32.35 -18.92
CA THR A 71 -20.60 31.01 -18.67
C THR A 71 -20.62 30.65 -17.17
N PHE A 72 -19.65 31.15 -16.39
CA PHE A 72 -19.57 30.88 -14.95
C PHE A 72 -20.60 31.66 -14.12
N ASP A 73 -21.00 32.84 -14.57
CA ASP A 73 -21.99 33.67 -13.88
C ASP A 73 -23.42 33.09 -13.93
N PHE A 74 -23.70 32.12 -14.81
CA PHE A 74 -24.99 31.43 -14.86
C PHE A 74 -25.10 30.25 -13.88
N GLN A 75 -24.02 29.93 -13.14
CA GLN A 75 -24.01 28.79 -12.20
C GLN A 75 -23.50 29.13 -10.78
N SER A 76 -23.27 30.40 -10.46
CA SER A 76 -22.81 30.83 -9.13
C SER A 76 -23.97 31.33 -8.26
N ASN A 77 -24.79 30.40 -7.76
CA ASN A 77 -25.51 30.63 -6.52
C ASN A 77 -25.33 29.44 -5.56
N SER A 78 -24.09 29.30 -5.09
CA SER A 78 -23.70 28.38 -4.03
C SER A 78 -22.49 28.95 -3.30
N HIS A 79 -22.75 29.88 -2.39
CA HIS A 79 -21.78 30.39 -1.42
C HIS A 79 -21.43 29.30 -0.39
N TYR A 80 -20.63 28.30 -0.77
CA TYR A 80 -19.87 27.52 0.20
C TYR A 80 -18.49 27.20 -0.41
N SER A 81 -17.46 27.75 0.25
CA SER A 81 -16.04 27.48 0.03
C SER A 81 -15.76 25.97 0.02
N ASN A 82 -15.76 25.37 -1.17
CA ASN A 82 -15.35 23.98 -1.39
C ASN A 82 -13.90 23.95 -1.87
N LYS A 83 -12.96 23.89 -0.92
CA LYS A 83 -11.54 23.57 -1.16
C LYS A 83 -11.30 22.09 -1.57
N SER A 84 -12.34 21.40 -2.05
CA SER A 84 -12.35 19.95 -2.31
C SER A 84 -12.82 19.55 -3.72
N ASN A 85 -13.06 20.49 -4.63
CA ASN A 85 -13.65 20.17 -5.94
C ASN A 85 -12.65 19.88 -7.09
N ASP A 86 -11.33 19.95 -6.84
CA ASP A 86 -10.31 19.57 -7.86
C ASP A 86 -10.26 18.06 -8.17
N TYR A 87 -11.01 17.23 -7.44
CA TYR A 87 -11.11 15.79 -7.70
C TYR A 87 -12.30 15.39 -8.56
N ILE A 88 -13.27 16.30 -8.79
CA ILE A 88 -14.51 15.96 -9.52
C ILE A 88 -14.40 16.28 -11.01
N LEU A 89 -13.63 17.30 -11.40
CA LEU A 89 -13.51 17.74 -12.79
C LEU A 89 -12.38 17.09 -13.59
N ASP A 90 -11.37 16.53 -12.92
CA ASP A 90 -10.22 15.95 -13.60
C ASP A 90 -10.29 14.42 -13.64
N ASN A 91 -11.22 13.92 -14.45
CA ASN A 91 -11.34 12.50 -14.78
C ASN A 91 -10.29 12.06 -15.83
N SER A 92 -9.30 12.91 -16.11
CA SER A 92 -8.16 12.54 -16.94
C SER A 92 -7.22 11.61 -16.16
N LEU A 93 -6.54 10.69 -16.85
CA LEU A 93 -5.54 9.82 -16.24
C LEU A 93 -4.37 10.66 -15.69
N LYS A 94 -4.47 11.12 -14.45
CA LYS A 94 -3.34 11.73 -13.73
C LYS A 94 -2.19 10.74 -13.69
N HIS A 95 -0.97 11.21 -13.95
CA HIS A 95 0.21 10.37 -13.85
C HIS A 95 0.32 9.83 -12.41
N PRO A 96 0.48 8.51 -12.18
CA PRO A 96 0.54 7.92 -10.84
C PRO A 96 1.55 8.59 -9.90
N ARG A 97 2.62 9.18 -10.43
CA ARG A 97 3.61 9.90 -9.64
C ARG A 97 3.05 11.19 -9.04
N ASP A 98 2.19 11.89 -9.76
CA ASP A 98 1.60 13.14 -9.29
C ASP A 98 0.42 12.89 -8.35
N VAL A 99 -0.32 11.80 -8.58
CA VAL A 99 -1.30 11.27 -7.61
C VAL A 99 -0.62 10.86 -6.30
N ALA A 100 0.53 10.18 -6.37
CA ALA A 100 1.26 9.80 -5.16
C ALA A 100 1.80 11.01 -4.38
N LYS A 101 2.17 12.10 -5.07
CA LYS A 101 2.58 13.36 -4.42
C LYS A 101 1.43 14.10 -3.75
N SER A 102 0.22 14.03 -4.32
CA SER A 102 -0.96 14.70 -3.74
C SER A 102 -1.51 13.95 -2.53
N ILE A 103 -1.34 12.63 -2.46
CA ILE A 103 -1.81 11.80 -1.35
C ILE A 103 -0.91 12.00 -0.13
N ARG A 104 -1.33 12.88 0.79
CA ARG A 104 -0.72 13.04 2.12
C ARG A 104 -1.32 12.09 3.16
N LEU A 105 -1.51 10.82 2.80
CA LEU A 105 -1.97 9.81 3.76
C LEU A 105 -0.79 9.28 4.57
N GLN A 106 -0.83 9.52 5.88
CA GLN A 106 0.19 9.03 6.82
C GLN A 106 -0.42 8.02 7.79
N GLY A 107 0.43 7.15 8.35
CA GLY A 107 0.04 6.19 9.38
C GLY A 107 -0.69 4.93 8.86
N PRO A 108 -1.36 4.17 9.75
CA PRO A 108 -1.97 2.87 9.43
C PRO A 108 -3.09 2.91 8.37
N ILE A 109 -3.64 4.10 8.12
CA ILE A 109 -4.74 4.34 7.18
C ILE A 109 -4.22 4.35 5.73
N ALA A 110 -2.98 4.78 5.51
CA ALA A 110 -2.39 4.87 4.16
C ALA A 110 -2.39 3.52 3.43
N GLY A 111 -2.15 2.41 4.14
CA GLY A 111 -2.17 1.06 3.57
C GLY A 111 -3.55 0.39 3.48
N ARG A 112 -4.62 1.09 3.86
CA ARG A 112 -6.01 0.58 3.89
C ARG A 112 -6.98 1.44 3.06
N SER A 113 -6.46 2.49 2.43
CA SER A 113 -7.21 3.43 1.62
C SER A 113 -7.06 3.07 0.15
N VAL A 114 -8.10 3.28 -0.64
CA VAL A 114 -8.08 3.10 -2.10
C VAL A 114 -8.81 4.29 -2.71
N ASP A 115 -8.20 4.88 -3.74
CA ASP A 115 -8.78 6.01 -4.46
C ASP A 115 -9.93 5.55 -5.38
N VAL A 116 -10.97 6.38 -5.50
CA VAL A 116 -12.15 6.09 -6.32
C VAL A 116 -11.96 6.68 -7.70
N GLN A 117 -11.49 5.85 -8.64
CA GLN A 117 -11.26 6.27 -10.02
C GLN A 117 -12.56 6.24 -10.84
N TYR A 118 -12.78 7.27 -11.67
CA TYR A 118 -13.89 7.35 -12.64
C TYR A 118 -15.29 7.24 -12.04
N GLY A 119 -15.47 7.68 -10.79
CA GLY A 119 -16.75 7.54 -10.08
C GLY A 119 -17.17 6.08 -9.83
N ASN A 120 -16.30 5.10 -10.13
CA ASN A 120 -16.63 3.69 -9.95
C ASN A 120 -16.32 3.25 -8.51
N PHE A 121 -17.25 3.58 -7.61
CA PHE A 121 -17.17 3.22 -6.21
C PHE A 121 -17.15 1.71 -5.98
N ASN A 122 -17.91 0.93 -6.74
CA ASN A 122 -17.98 -0.52 -6.61
C ASN A 122 -16.61 -1.19 -6.84
N ARG A 123 -15.86 -0.70 -7.84
CA ARG A 123 -14.50 -1.19 -8.11
C ARG A 123 -13.54 -0.82 -6.99
N ALA A 124 -13.63 0.40 -6.47
CA ALA A 124 -12.81 0.85 -5.35
C ALA A 124 -13.08 0.03 -4.08
N LEU A 125 -14.36 -0.27 -3.78
CA LEU A 125 -14.76 -1.17 -2.71
C LEU A 125 -14.16 -2.58 -2.87
N GLY A 126 -14.23 -3.15 -4.07
CA GLY A 126 -13.57 -4.43 -4.39
C GLY A 126 -12.06 -4.40 -4.15
N GLY A 127 -11.42 -3.27 -4.48
CA GLY A 127 -10.02 -2.97 -4.18
C GLY A 127 -9.74 -3.01 -2.68
N ILE A 128 -10.55 -2.31 -1.88
CA ILE A 128 -10.44 -2.29 -0.41
C ILE A 128 -10.54 -3.71 0.16
N PHE A 129 -11.53 -4.50 -0.28
CA PHE A 129 -11.67 -5.88 0.21
C PHE A 129 -10.46 -6.76 -0.13
N THR A 130 -9.86 -6.55 -1.30
CA THR A 130 -8.64 -7.25 -1.71
C THR A 130 -7.46 -6.88 -0.82
N VAL A 131 -7.26 -5.58 -0.56
CA VAL A 131 -6.20 -5.07 0.34
C VAL A 131 -6.38 -5.61 1.77
N VAL A 132 -7.62 -5.64 2.28
CA VAL A 132 -7.92 -6.20 3.61
C VAL A 132 -7.62 -7.70 3.67
N LYS A 133 -7.91 -8.44 2.60
CA LYS A 133 -7.69 -9.88 2.50
C LYS A 133 -6.21 -10.23 2.36
N SER A 134 -5.47 -9.53 1.50
CA SER A 134 -4.03 -9.76 1.26
C SER A 134 -3.20 -9.51 2.53
N ASN A 135 -3.52 -8.43 3.25
CA ASN A 135 -2.89 -8.09 4.53
C ASN A 135 -3.41 -8.90 5.72
N LYS A 136 -4.40 -9.79 5.51
CA LYS A 136 -4.99 -10.66 6.55
C LYS A 136 -5.53 -9.91 7.77
N ILE A 137 -6.01 -8.68 7.60
CA ILE A 137 -6.38 -7.79 8.73
C ILE A 137 -7.45 -8.44 9.61
N ARG A 138 -8.52 -8.98 8.99
CA ARG A 138 -9.61 -9.67 9.70
C ARG A 138 -9.14 -10.91 10.47
N TYR A 139 -8.19 -11.66 9.88
CA TYR A 139 -7.63 -12.85 10.54
C TYR A 139 -6.79 -12.43 11.75
N LEU A 140 -5.92 -11.42 11.60
CA LEU A 140 -5.07 -10.93 12.69
C LEU A 140 -5.92 -10.35 13.83
N GLN A 141 -6.96 -9.58 13.52
CA GLN A 141 -7.91 -9.06 14.50
C GLN A 141 -8.53 -10.21 15.33
N LYS A 142 -8.96 -11.29 14.67
CA LYS A 142 -9.52 -12.48 15.35
C LYS A 142 -8.48 -13.22 16.20
N VAL A 143 -7.22 -13.26 15.78
CA VAL A 143 -6.15 -13.90 16.55
C VAL A 143 -5.75 -13.04 17.75
N GLN A 144 -5.77 -11.72 17.61
CA GLN A 144 -5.39 -10.75 18.63
C GLN A 144 -6.48 -10.48 19.67
N SER A 145 -7.74 -10.81 19.38
CA SER A 145 -8.86 -10.57 20.31
C SER A 145 -8.74 -11.31 21.65
N ARG A 146 -7.89 -12.35 21.72
CA ARG A 146 -7.60 -13.08 22.96
C ARG A 146 -6.14 -13.48 23.04
N PHE A 147 -5.60 -13.51 24.26
CA PHE A 147 -4.28 -14.06 24.51
C PHE A 147 -4.18 -15.55 24.14
N ILE A 148 -3.14 -15.90 23.39
CA ILE A 148 -2.79 -17.27 23.03
C ILE A 148 -1.42 -17.59 23.64
N PRO A 149 -1.28 -18.66 24.44
CA PRO A 149 0.02 -19.07 24.96
C PRO A 149 1.02 -19.34 23.83
N PRO A 150 2.31 -18.97 23.99
CA PRO A 150 3.31 -19.05 22.92
C PRO A 150 3.50 -20.48 22.39
N ALA A 151 3.42 -21.48 23.27
CA ALA A 151 3.49 -22.89 22.88
C ALA A 151 2.33 -23.31 21.94
N LYS A 152 1.12 -22.80 22.20
CA LYS A 152 -0.06 -23.06 21.37
C LYS A 152 0.04 -22.32 20.04
N TYR A 153 0.47 -21.06 20.06
CA TYR A 153 0.68 -20.24 18.86
C TYR A 153 1.70 -20.88 17.92
N ARG A 154 2.83 -21.38 18.44
CA ARG A 154 3.85 -22.09 17.65
C ARG A 154 3.28 -23.33 16.94
N LYS A 155 2.48 -24.14 17.65
CA LYS A 155 1.82 -25.33 17.07
C LYS A 155 0.81 -24.95 15.98
N GLN A 156 0.04 -23.89 16.20
CA GLN A 156 -0.89 -23.36 15.21
C GLN A 156 -0.17 -22.91 13.94
N LYS A 157 0.89 -22.10 14.07
CA LYS A 157 1.70 -21.63 12.93
C LYS A 157 2.29 -22.79 12.13
N LYS A 158 2.80 -23.83 12.80
CA LYS A 158 3.32 -25.04 12.14
C LYS A 158 2.23 -25.77 11.35
N ARG A 159 1.04 -25.93 11.94
CA ARG A 159 -0.11 -26.59 11.28
C ARG A 159 -0.59 -25.79 10.06
N GLU A 160 -0.72 -24.47 10.18
CA GLU A 160 -1.11 -23.61 9.07
C GLU A 160 -0.08 -23.62 7.94
N TRP A 161 1.21 -23.58 8.27
CA TRP A 161 2.29 -23.72 7.29
C TRP A 161 2.19 -25.05 6.54
N TRP A 162 2.01 -26.17 7.25
CA TRP A 162 1.89 -27.49 6.65
C TRP A 162 0.68 -27.58 5.73
N ARG A 163 -0.48 -27.07 6.15
CA ARG A 163 -1.69 -27.03 5.30
C ARG A 163 -1.46 -26.25 4.00
N ARG A 164 -0.75 -25.12 4.07
CA ARG A 164 -0.40 -24.32 2.89
C ARG A 164 0.52 -25.07 1.94
N LYS A 165 1.56 -25.73 2.47
CA LYS A 165 2.51 -26.52 1.68
C LYS A 165 1.85 -27.75 1.05
N PHE A 166 1.04 -28.46 1.81
CA PHE A 166 0.25 -29.59 1.31
C PHE A 166 -0.68 -29.16 0.17
N ALA A 167 -1.45 -28.10 0.37
CA ALA A 167 -2.35 -27.59 -0.68
C ALA A 167 -1.60 -27.12 -1.92
N GLN A 168 -0.40 -26.56 -1.77
CA GLN A 168 0.45 -26.17 -2.90
C GLN A 168 0.91 -27.40 -3.69
N GLY A 169 1.49 -28.41 -3.02
CA GLY A 169 1.94 -29.64 -3.68
C GLY A 169 0.79 -30.42 -4.32
N PHE A 170 -0.39 -30.43 -3.69
CA PHE A 170 -1.58 -31.04 -4.26
C PHE A 170 -2.05 -30.34 -5.55
N LYS A 171 -2.03 -29.00 -5.58
CA LYS A 171 -2.36 -28.24 -6.79
C LYS A 171 -1.37 -28.50 -7.93
N GLU A 172 -0.09 -28.63 -7.61
CA GLU A 172 0.96 -28.97 -8.56
C GLU A 172 0.74 -30.37 -9.14
N LEU A 173 0.49 -31.37 -8.28
CA LEU A 173 0.15 -32.72 -8.71
C LEU A 173 -1.09 -32.74 -9.62
N MET A 174 -2.16 -32.03 -9.24
CA MET A 174 -3.36 -31.90 -10.08
C MET A 174 -3.10 -31.14 -11.38
N SER A 175 -2.09 -30.27 -11.43
CA SER A 175 -1.65 -29.64 -12.67
C SER A 175 -0.97 -30.67 -13.57
N GLN A 176 -0.06 -31.48 -13.03
CA GLN A 176 0.63 -32.54 -13.76
C GLN A 176 -0.35 -33.59 -14.29
N VAL A 177 -1.30 -34.04 -13.46
CA VAL A 177 -2.35 -35.00 -13.88
C VAL A 177 -3.20 -34.44 -15.02
N ARG A 178 -3.61 -33.16 -14.94
CA ARG A 178 -4.36 -32.51 -16.04
C ARG A 178 -3.53 -32.40 -17.31
N ASP A 179 -2.24 -32.13 -17.18
CA ASP A 179 -1.32 -32.01 -18.30
C ASP A 179 -0.97 -33.38 -18.92
N ALA A 180 -0.95 -34.45 -18.11
CA ALA A 180 -0.84 -35.83 -18.57
C ALA A 180 -2.09 -36.26 -19.34
N LYS A 181 -3.27 -36.00 -18.77
CA LYS A 181 -4.56 -36.21 -19.44
C LYS A 181 -4.62 -35.47 -20.78
N ARG A 182 -4.14 -34.22 -20.84
CA ARG A 182 -4.10 -33.42 -22.08
C ARG A 182 -3.19 -34.04 -23.15
N ARG A 183 -2.09 -34.69 -22.75
CA ARG A 183 -1.19 -35.39 -23.68
C ARG A 183 -1.65 -36.81 -24.02
N GLY A 184 -2.62 -37.35 -23.29
CA GLY A 184 -3.11 -38.72 -23.50
C GLY A 184 -2.23 -39.80 -22.87
N TYR A 185 -1.45 -39.46 -21.84
CA TYR A 185 -0.79 -40.44 -20.99
C TYR A 185 -1.77 -41.15 -20.07
#